data_AF-A0A7W0QD71-F1
#
_entry.id   AF-A0A7W0QD71-F1
#
_cell.length_a   1.000
_cell.length_b   1.000
_cell.length_c   1.000
_cell.angle_alpha   90.00
_cell.angle_beta   90.00
_cell.angle_gamma   90.00
#
_symmetry.space_group_name_H-M   'P 1'
#
loop_
_entity.id
_entity.type
_entity.pdbx_description
1 polymer ?
#
loop_
_entity_poly.entity_id
_entity_poly.type
_entity_poly.pdbx_seq_one_letter_code
_entity_poly.pdbx_strand_id
1 'polypeptide(L)'
;MSPRSSRLASVLAIGLLSRVSFAEEPTPPPAEPAPPPAETPAAPPADPPPDDRPAARIAPPRREIVIEVPGERSRTNMLLCGGLAGAGVLVGLAGLYWHLDSRDAADEVSTDRFSGRAWTPAHQDLVERADRSKTLATGAYIAGGAFVIGAALTFIFTAPKTTTEVIKTGTTVTPVRDGAMVTRMWSF
;
A
#
# COMPACT_ATOMS: atom_id res chain seq x y z
N MET A 1 45.87 -2.58 33.46
CA MET A 1 44.60 -3.32 33.63
C MET A 1 43.74 -3.00 32.42
N SER A 2 43.54 -3.98 31.53
CA SER A 2 43.07 -3.75 30.16
C SER A 2 41.64 -4.25 29.99
N PRO A 3 40.65 -3.39 29.66
CA PRO A 3 39.37 -3.87 29.14
C PRO A 3 39.47 -4.05 27.62
N ARG A 4 39.73 -5.29 27.20
CA ARG A 4 39.58 -5.73 25.81
C ARG A 4 38.12 -6.08 25.54
N SER A 5 37.71 -5.72 24.32
CA SER A 5 36.70 -6.40 23.48
C SER A 5 35.25 -6.41 23.96
N SER A 6 34.50 -5.38 23.56
CA SER A 6 33.09 -5.53 23.18
C SER A 6 32.86 -4.80 21.85
N ARG A 7 33.48 -5.33 20.78
CA ARG A 7 33.34 -4.86 19.39
C ARG A 7 32.92 -6.04 18.51
N LEU A 8 31.79 -6.69 18.79
CA LEU A 8 31.29 -7.80 17.97
C LEU A 8 29.76 -7.88 18.11
N ALA A 9 29.01 -6.92 17.54
CA ALA A 9 27.55 -7.04 17.43
C ALA A 9 26.89 -6.17 16.34
N SER A 10 27.63 -5.56 15.40
CA SER A 10 27.02 -4.63 14.42
C SER A 10 27.41 -4.91 12.97
N VAL A 11 27.34 -6.15 12.52
CA VAL A 11 27.54 -6.49 11.09
C VAL A 11 26.35 -7.23 10.46
N LEU A 12 25.31 -7.58 11.22
CA LEU A 12 24.27 -8.50 10.74
C LEU A 12 22.93 -7.80 10.42
N ALA A 13 22.90 -6.83 9.50
CA ALA A 13 21.62 -6.27 9.01
C ALA A 13 21.64 -5.56 7.63
N ILE A 14 22.67 -5.74 6.78
CA ILE A 14 22.71 -5.10 5.44
C ILE A 14 22.67 -6.13 4.28
N GLY A 15 22.33 -7.39 4.58
CA GLY A 15 22.37 -8.48 3.58
C GLY A 15 21.05 -8.82 2.88
N LEU A 16 19.92 -8.19 3.22
CA LEU A 16 18.60 -8.66 2.78
C LEU A 16 17.86 -7.76 1.76
N LEU A 17 18.48 -6.67 1.31
CA LEU A 17 17.87 -5.76 0.31
C LEU A 17 18.31 -6.03 -1.14
N SER A 18 19.20 -7.00 -1.40
CA SER A 18 19.72 -7.26 -2.76
C SER A 18 18.94 -8.30 -3.57
N ARG A 19 17.72 -8.66 -3.15
CA ARG A 19 16.79 -9.45 -3.99
C ARG A 19 15.45 -8.75 -4.16
N VAL A 20 15.50 -7.48 -4.56
CA VAL A 20 14.50 -7.01 -5.53
C VAL A 20 14.86 -7.73 -6.83
N SER A 21 14.40 -8.97 -6.96
CA SER A 21 14.29 -9.62 -8.26
C SER A 21 13.55 -8.63 -9.13
N PHE A 22 14.19 -8.19 -10.20
CA PHE A 22 13.49 -7.71 -11.37
C PHE A 22 12.38 -8.73 -11.61
N ALA A 23 11.14 -8.32 -11.35
CA ALA A 23 10.00 -9.10 -11.77
C ALA A 23 10.23 -9.34 -13.25
N GLU A 24 10.34 -10.63 -13.60
CA GLU A 24 10.36 -11.12 -14.96
C GLU A 24 9.40 -10.27 -15.77
N GLU A 25 9.94 -9.56 -16.76
CA GLU A 25 9.13 -8.85 -17.72
C GLU A 25 8.09 -9.86 -18.23
N PRO A 26 6.78 -9.61 -18.03
CA PRO A 26 5.76 -10.60 -18.30
C PRO A 26 5.95 -11.07 -19.73
N THR A 27 6.30 -12.35 -19.88
CA THR A 27 6.49 -12.95 -21.20
C THR A 27 5.24 -12.62 -22.00
N PRO A 28 5.37 -11.96 -23.16
CA PRO A 28 4.20 -11.57 -23.94
C PRO A 28 3.34 -12.83 -24.14
N PRO A 29 2.03 -12.75 -23.86
CA PRO A 29 1.16 -13.90 -24.02
C PRO A 29 1.35 -14.47 -25.44
N PRO A 30 1.41 -15.81 -25.59
CA PRO A 30 1.52 -16.43 -26.90
C PRO A 30 0.51 -15.81 -27.84
N ALA A 31 0.99 -15.36 -29.01
CA ALA A 31 0.14 -14.73 -30.01
C ALA A 31 -1.12 -15.60 -30.23
N GLU A 32 -2.28 -15.00 -29.97
CA GLU A 32 -3.56 -15.68 -30.12
C GLU A 32 -3.66 -16.19 -31.57
N PRO A 33 -3.94 -17.49 -31.79
CA PRO A 33 -4.08 -18.05 -33.13
C PRO A 33 -5.07 -17.22 -33.94
N ALA A 34 -4.68 -16.85 -35.16
CA ALA A 34 -5.52 -16.07 -36.05
C ALA A 34 -6.92 -16.69 -36.14
N PRO A 35 -8.00 -15.88 -35.97
CA PRO A 35 -9.36 -16.40 -36.01
C PRO A 35 -9.59 -17.14 -37.34
N PRO A 36 -10.26 -18.30 -37.32
CA PRO A 36 -10.56 -19.04 -38.53
C PRO A 36 -11.36 -18.16 -39.51
N PRO A 37 -11.20 -18.38 -40.84
CA PRO A 37 -11.94 -17.64 -41.85
C PRO A 37 -13.44 -17.67 -41.55
N ALA A 38 -14.05 -16.48 -41.49
CA ALA A 38 -15.49 -16.36 -41.28
C ALA A 38 -16.24 -17.20 -42.31
N GLU A 39 -17.01 -18.18 -41.85
CA GLU A 39 -17.88 -18.98 -42.71
C GLU A 39 -18.87 -18.06 -43.42
N THR A 40 -18.94 -18.18 -44.75
CA THR A 40 -19.90 -17.47 -45.59
C THR A 40 -21.31 -17.71 -45.07
N PRO A 41 -22.05 -16.66 -44.66
CA PRO A 41 -23.41 -16.81 -44.14
C PRO A 41 -24.28 -17.58 -45.13
N ALA A 42 -24.85 -18.70 -44.68
CA ALA A 42 -25.83 -19.46 -45.43
C ALA A 42 -27.04 -18.56 -45.75
N ALA A 43 -27.58 -18.71 -46.96
CA ALA A 43 -28.74 -17.95 -47.44
C ALA A 43 -29.89 -18.01 -46.42
N PRO A 44 -30.52 -16.87 -46.08
CA PRO A 44 -31.56 -16.84 -45.06
C PRO A 44 -32.74 -17.74 -45.50
N PRO A 45 -33.27 -18.56 -44.58
CA PRO A 45 -34.46 -19.36 -44.84
C PRO A 45 -35.65 -18.44 -45.16
N ALA A 46 -36.53 -18.91 -46.06
CA ALA A 46 -37.72 -18.18 -46.47
C ALA A 46 -38.59 -17.80 -45.28
N ASP A 47 -39.11 -16.56 -45.29
CA ASP A 47 -39.91 -16.03 -44.19
C ASP A 47 -41.15 -16.90 -43.92
N PRO A 48 -41.41 -17.29 -42.66
CA PRO A 48 -42.63 -18.00 -42.30
C PRO A 48 -43.86 -17.11 -42.51
N PRO A 49 -45.04 -17.69 -42.77
CA PRO A 49 -46.28 -16.95 -42.92
C PRO A 49 -46.59 -16.11 -41.66
N PRO A 50 -47.22 -14.94 -41.82
CA PRO A 50 -47.51 -14.03 -40.72
C PRO A 50 -48.38 -14.72 -39.65
N ASP A 51 -47.86 -14.79 -38.41
CA ASP A 51 -48.59 -15.29 -37.25
C ASP A 51 -49.41 -14.15 -36.65
N ASP A 52 -50.74 -14.21 -36.77
CA ASP A 52 -51.70 -13.19 -36.30
C ASP A 52 -51.83 -13.11 -34.77
N ARG A 53 -50.90 -13.71 -34.01
CA ARG A 53 -50.90 -13.60 -32.55
C ARG A 53 -50.53 -12.18 -32.15
N PRO A 54 -51.24 -11.56 -31.19
CA PRO A 54 -50.86 -10.28 -30.64
C PRO A 54 -49.42 -10.36 -30.15
N ALA A 55 -48.53 -9.57 -30.76
CA ALA A 55 -47.11 -9.56 -30.45
C ALA A 55 -46.95 -9.37 -28.93
N ALA A 56 -46.37 -10.38 -28.27
CA ALA A 56 -46.05 -10.28 -26.86
C ALA A 56 -45.23 -9.00 -26.65
N ARG A 57 -45.70 -8.08 -25.80
CA ARG A 57 -44.93 -6.87 -25.48
C ARG A 57 -43.56 -7.31 -25.00
N ILE A 58 -42.53 -6.97 -25.77
CA ILE A 58 -41.14 -7.20 -25.38
C ILE A 58 -40.93 -6.48 -24.06
N ALA A 59 -40.68 -7.24 -22.99
CA ALA A 59 -40.37 -6.65 -21.70
C ALA A 59 -39.11 -5.78 -21.86
N PRO A 60 -39.09 -4.56 -21.32
CA PRO A 60 -37.91 -3.70 -21.41
C PRO A 60 -36.70 -4.42 -20.80
N PRO A 61 -35.50 -4.29 -21.40
CA PRO A 61 -34.30 -4.93 -20.88
C PRO A 61 -34.07 -4.48 -19.45
N ARG A 62 -33.89 -5.44 -18.53
CA ARG A 62 -33.56 -5.15 -17.14
C ARG A 62 -32.18 -4.51 -17.12
N ARG A 63 -32.11 -3.21 -16.76
CA ARG A 63 -30.83 -2.53 -16.59
C ARG A 63 -30.15 -3.07 -15.33
N GLU A 64 -29.01 -3.71 -15.52
CA GLU A 64 -28.13 -4.12 -14.44
C GLU A 64 -27.31 -2.89 -14.03
N ILE A 65 -27.45 -2.46 -12.77
CA ILE A 65 -26.66 -1.35 -12.25
C ILE A 65 -25.45 -1.98 -11.55
N VAL A 66 -24.30 -1.86 -12.20
CA VAL A 66 -23.03 -2.29 -11.65
C VAL A 66 -22.50 -1.14 -10.80
N ILE A 67 -22.44 -1.33 -9.48
CA ILE A 67 -21.84 -0.35 -8.57
C ILE A 67 -20.57 -0.96 -8.01
N GLU A 68 -19.46 -0.24 -8.16
CA GLU A 68 -18.21 -0.56 -7.49
C GLU A 68 -18.28 -0.03 -6.07
N VAL A 69 -18.36 -0.93 -5.09
CA VAL A 69 -18.33 -0.57 -3.69
C VAL A 69 -16.88 -0.68 -3.21
N PRO A 70 -16.23 0.42 -2.78
CA PRO A 70 -14.91 0.34 -2.20
C PRO A 70 -14.99 -0.48 -0.92
N GLY A 71 -14.19 -1.54 -0.82
CA GLY A 71 -14.18 -2.36 0.40
C GLY A 71 -13.76 -1.51 1.61
N GLU A 72 -14.39 -1.74 2.76
CA GLU A 72 -14.00 -1.06 3.99
C GLU A 72 -12.73 -1.69 4.56
N ARG A 73 -11.78 -0.84 4.96
CA ARG A 73 -10.60 -1.31 5.69
C ARG A 73 -10.99 -1.56 7.14
N SER A 74 -10.67 -2.76 7.67
CA SER A 74 -10.91 -3.08 9.08
C SER A 74 -10.26 -2.06 10.01
N ARG A 75 -10.99 -1.63 11.05
CA ARG A 75 -10.51 -0.69 12.07
C ARG A 75 -9.20 -1.16 12.71
N THR A 76 -9.05 -2.46 12.91
CA THR A 76 -7.82 -3.06 13.45
C THR A 76 -6.62 -2.82 12.55
N ASN A 77 -6.81 -2.92 11.23
CA ASN A 77 -5.75 -2.70 10.27
C ASN A 77 -5.37 -1.21 10.17
N MET A 78 -6.36 -0.31 10.24
CA MET A 78 -6.08 1.13 10.31
C MET A 78 -5.28 1.50 11.58
N LEU A 79 -5.63 0.91 12.73
CA LEU A 79 -4.89 1.11 13.98
C LEU A 79 -3.47 0.56 13.91
N LEU A 80 -3.27 -0.60 13.29
CA LEU A 80 -1.94 -1.19 13.08
C LEU A 80 -1.05 -0.30 12.19
N CYS A 81 -1.56 0.11 11.02
CA CYS A 81 -0.82 0.99 10.11
C CYS A 81 -0.51 2.34 10.76
N GLY A 82 -1.49 2.94 11.45
CA GLY A 82 -1.31 4.19 12.19
C GLY A 82 -0.30 4.06 13.32
N GLY A 83 -0.33 2.95 14.06
CA GLY A 83 0.62 2.65 15.13
C GLY A 83 2.06 2.49 14.62
N LEU A 84 2.27 1.76 13.52
CA LEU A 84 3.59 1.60 12.90
C LEU A 84 4.13 2.94 12.37
N ALA A 85 3.28 3.73 11.69
CA ALA A 85 3.67 5.05 11.20
C ALA A 85 4.03 5.98 12.36
N GLY A 86 3.20 6.01 13.42
CA GLY A 86 3.45 6.80 14.62
C GLY A 86 4.74 6.40 15.34
N ALA A 87 4.98 5.10 15.51
CA ALA A 87 6.23 4.60 16.09
C ALA A 87 7.45 5.01 15.25
N GLY A 88 7.36 4.93 13.92
CA GLY A 88 8.42 5.38 13.02
C GLY A 88 8.76 6.86 13.17
N VAL A 89 7.74 7.72 13.29
CA VAL A 89 7.93 9.17 13.55
C VAL A 89 8.61 9.40 14.89
N LEU A 90 8.15 8.74 15.97
CA LEU A 90 8.75 8.89 17.30
C LEU A 90 10.22 8.47 17.33
N VAL A 91 10.56 7.34 16.70
CA VAL A 91 11.95 6.87 16.58
C VAL A 91 12.78 7.84 15.74
N GLY A 92 12.21 8.38 14.65
CA GLY A 92 12.87 9.39 13.83
C GLY A 92 13.17 10.69 14.60
N LEU A 93 12.23 11.16 15.43
CA LEU A 93 12.44 12.33 16.30
C LEU A 93 13.52 12.09 17.36
N ALA A 94 13.58 10.88 17.94
CA ALA A 94 14.67 10.51 18.82
C ALA A 94 16.02 10.53 18.08
N GLY A 95 16.05 10.04 16.83
CA GLY A 95 17.23 10.15 15.95
C GLY A 95 17.67 11.59 15.70
N LEU A 96 16.71 12.49 15.46
CA LEU A 96 16.97 13.92 15.31
C LEU A 96 17.58 14.54 16.57
N TYR A 97 17.09 14.16 17.76
CA TYR A 97 17.68 14.61 19.02
C TYR A 97 19.17 14.23 19.14
N TRP A 98 19.54 12.98 18.90
CA TRP A 98 20.95 12.56 18.93
C TRP A 98 21.78 13.16 17.81
N HIS A 99 21.18 13.46 16.66
CA HIS A 99 21.86 14.15 15.57
C HIS A 99 22.24 15.58 15.96
N LEU A 100 21.33 16.30 16.63
CA LEU A 100 21.60 17.65 17.15
C LEU A 100 22.66 17.62 18.26
N ASP A 101 22.57 16.69 19.23
CA ASP A 101 23.59 16.52 20.27
C ASP A 101 24.99 16.21 19.69
N SER A 102 25.05 15.38 18.65
CA SER A 102 26.30 15.10 17.93
C SER A 102 26.87 16.34 17.24
N ARG A 103 26.00 17.23 16.74
CA ARG A 103 26.42 18.46 16.08
C ARG A 103 26.96 19.46 17.09
N ASP A 104 26.27 19.66 18.22
CA ASP A 104 26.72 20.57 19.28
C ASP A 104 28.09 20.13 19.84
N ALA A 105 28.28 18.82 20.05
CA ALA A 105 29.57 18.27 20.48
C ALA A 105 30.68 18.46 19.42
N ALA A 106 30.35 18.33 18.13
CA ALA A 106 31.32 18.58 17.06
C ALA A 106 31.69 20.06 16.94
N ASP A 107 30.71 20.95 17.13
CA ASP A 107 30.92 22.40 17.12
C ASP A 107 31.82 22.81 18.31
N GLU A 108 31.62 22.22 19.50
CA GLU A 108 32.51 22.40 20.67
C GLU A 108 33.95 21.95 20.39
N VAL A 109 34.14 20.79 19.77
CA VAL A 109 35.48 20.30 19.37
C VAL A 109 36.12 21.20 18.29
N SER A 110 35.32 21.74 17.37
CA SER A 110 35.82 22.56 16.26
C SER A 110 36.19 24.00 16.68
N THR A 111 35.51 24.52 17.70
CA THR A 111 35.73 25.88 18.20
C THR A 111 36.93 25.96 19.14
N ASP A 112 37.28 24.86 19.82
CA ASP A 112 38.55 24.74 20.52
C ASP A 112 39.68 24.60 19.50
N ARG A 113 40.13 25.73 18.94
CA ARG A 113 41.25 25.79 17.98
C ARG A 113 42.40 24.97 18.54
N PHE A 114 42.74 23.90 17.82
CA PHE A 114 43.88 23.02 18.06
C PHE A 114 45.18 23.83 17.99
N SER A 115 45.47 24.55 19.07
CA SER A 115 46.51 25.57 19.20
C SER A 115 47.85 24.97 19.65
N GLY A 116 48.07 23.69 19.33
CA GLY A 116 49.21 22.93 19.83
C GLY A 116 49.07 22.48 21.29
N ARG A 117 47.86 22.54 21.87
CA ARG A 117 47.60 21.95 23.19
C ARG A 117 47.74 20.42 23.13
N ALA A 118 48.33 19.84 24.18
CA ALA A 118 48.42 18.40 24.32
C ALA A 118 47.02 17.77 24.41
N TRP A 119 46.86 16.59 23.81
CA TRP A 119 45.62 15.82 23.90
C TRP A 119 45.32 15.47 25.37
N THR A 120 44.17 15.90 25.88
CA THR A 120 43.75 15.63 27.26
C THR A 120 42.65 14.57 27.32
N PRO A 121 42.49 13.85 28.44
CA PRO A 121 41.39 12.90 28.62
C PRO A 121 40.00 13.51 28.40
N ALA A 122 39.78 14.76 28.85
CA ALA A 122 38.51 15.45 28.64
C ALA A 122 38.17 15.66 27.16
N HIS A 123 39.19 15.91 26.32
CA HIS A 123 38.99 16.04 24.88
C HIS A 123 38.67 14.69 24.23
N GLN A 124 39.28 13.60 24.73
CA GLN A 124 38.92 12.25 24.29
C GLN A 124 37.45 11.93 24.61
N ASP A 125 36.97 12.26 25.81
CA ASP A 125 35.58 12.02 26.21
C ASP A 125 34.57 12.76 25.30
N LEU A 126 34.89 14.00 24.87
CA LEU A 126 34.07 14.75 23.92
C LEU A 126 34.00 14.07 22.54
N VAL A 127 35.14 13.61 22.02
CA VAL A 127 35.18 12.89 20.74
C VAL A 127 34.42 11.57 20.84
N GLU A 128 34.60 10.80 21.91
CA GLU A 128 33.87 9.54 22.12
C GLU A 128 32.36 9.77 22.27
N ARG A 129 31.94 10.87 22.91
CA ARG A 129 30.53 11.27 22.97
C ARG A 129 29.98 11.59 21.58
N ALA A 130 30.69 12.41 20.79
CA ALA A 130 30.27 12.77 19.44
C ALA A 130 30.10 11.53 18.55
N ASP A 131 31.06 10.59 18.58
CA ASP A 131 31.00 9.34 17.83
C ASP A 131 29.84 8.44 18.27
N ARG A 132 29.58 8.36 19.59
CA ARG A 132 28.46 7.60 20.14
C ARG A 132 27.12 8.20 19.70
N SER A 133 26.93 9.51 19.83
CA SER A 133 25.70 10.20 19.43
C SER A 133 25.46 10.08 17.92
N LYS A 134 26.50 10.20 17.09
CA LYS A 134 26.42 9.94 15.64
C LYS A 134 25.96 8.52 15.31
N THR A 135 26.50 7.52 16.02
CA THR A 135 26.12 6.10 15.83
C THR A 135 24.66 5.87 16.22
N LEU A 136 24.23 6.41 17.36
CA LEU A 136 22.84 6.32 17.82
C LEU A 136 21.87 7.03 16.86
N ALA A 137 22.21 8.23 16.41
CA ALA A 137 21.41 8.97 15.43
C ALA A 137 21.24 8.18 14.13
N THR A 138 22.34 7.60 13.60
CA THR A 138 22.31 6.77 12.40
C THR A 138 21.40 5.55 12.58
N GLY A 139 21.55 4.84 13.70
CA GLY A 139 20.71 3.69 14.02
C GLY A 139 19.23 4.05 14.13
N ALA A 140 18.92 5.17 14.80
CA ALA A 140 17.56 5.66 14.94
C ALA A 140 16.93 6.07 13.61
N TYR A 141 17.68 6.70 12.69
CA TYR A 141 17.16 7.02 11.36
C TYR A 141 16.90 5.78 10.51
N ILE A 142 17.79 4.79 10.56
CA ILE A 142 17.57 3.51 9.85
C ILE A 142 16.33 2.81 10.40
N ALA A 143 16.21 2.71 11.73
CA ALA A 143 15.06 2.08 12.38
C ALA A 143 13.76 2.84 12.10
N GLY A 144 13.75 4.17 12.27
CA GLY A 144 12.59 5.02 12.00
C GLY A 144 12.16 4.96 10.53
N GLY A 145 13.12 5.00 9.60
CA GLY A 145 12.86 4.82 8.17
C GLY A 145 12.25 3.46 7.83
N ALA A 146 12.76 2.39 8.44
CA ALA A 146 12.21 1.04 8.26
C ALA A 146 10.76 0.93 8.75
N PHE A 147 10.41 1.58 9.88
CA PHE A 147 9.02 1.63 10.36
C PHE A 147 8.09 2.36 9.39
N VAL A 148 8.51 3.52 8.86
CA VAL A 148 7.70 4.30 7.91
C VAL A 148 7.50 3.54 6.60
N ILE A 149 8.56 2.95 6.04
CA ILE A 149 8.47 2.12 4.83
C ILE A 149 7.59 0.89 5.10
N GLY A 150 7.78 0.22 6.23
CA GLY A 150 6.96 -0.93 6.64
C GLY A 150 5.48 -0.57 6.77
N ALA A 151 5.15 0.58 7.36
CA ALA A 151 3.78 1.08 7.45
C ALA A 151 3.17 1.35 6.07
N ALA A 152 3.93 1.97 5.16
CA ALA A 152 3.49 2.24 3.80
C ALA A 152 3.25 0.95 3.00
N LEU A 153 4.18 -0.02 3.06
CA LEU A 153 4.01 -1.32 2.41
C LEU A 153 2.81 -2.06 2.99
N THR A 154 2.66 -2.09 4.31
CA THR A 154 1.50 -2.71 4.96
C THR A 154 0.21 -2.05 4.50
N PHE A 155 0.16 -0.72 4.40
CA PHE A 155 -1.01 0.00 3.91
C PHE A 155 -1.39 -0.38 2.47
N ILE A 156 -0.40 -0.53 1.58
CA ILE A 156 -0.61 -0.94 0.18
C ILE A 156 -1.10 -2.39 0.11
N PHE A 157 -0.42 -3.32 0.77
CA PHE A 157 -0.78 -4.74 0.72
C PHE A 157 -2.10 -5.07 1.41
N THR A 158 -2.54 -4.22 2.33
CA THR A 158 -3.82 -4.36 3.01
C THR A 158 -4.89 -3.42 2.45
N ALA A 159 -4.70 -2.92 1.22
CA ALA A 159 -5.74 -2.20 0.51
C ALA A 159 -6.94 -3.14 0.29
N PRO A 160 -8.15 -2.73 0.71
CA PRO A 160 -9.34 -3.53 0.50
C PRO A 160 -9.62 -3.66 -1.00
N LYS A 161 -10.02 -4.86 -1.43
CA LYS A 161 -10.39 -5.09 -2.83
C LYS A 161 -11.77 -4.50 -3.09
N THR A 162 -11.90 -3.68 -4.13
CA THR A 162 -13.20 -3.23 -4.63
C THR A 162 -14.00 -4.46 -5.05
N THR A 163 -15.21 -4.59 -4.50
CA THR A 163 -16.12 -5.65 -4.89
C THR A 163 -17.19 -5.04 -5.77
N THR A 164 -17.36 -5.63 -6.95
CA THR A 164 -18.43 -5.25 -7.86
C THR A 164 -19.71 -5.92 -7.39
N GLU A 165 -20.61 -5.15 -6.79
CA GLU A 165 -21.93 -5.66 -6.42
C GLU A 165 -22.94 -5.32 -7.51
N VAL A 166 -23.54 -6.38 -8.04
CA VAL A 166 -24.62 -6.27 -9.01
C VAL A 166 -25.92 -6.07 -8.24
N ILE A 167 -26.40 -4.84 -8.21
CA ILE A 167 -27.71 -4.56 -7.62
C ILE A 167 -28.78 -4.96 -8.63
N LYS A 168 -29.40 -6.11 -8.38
CA LYS A 168 -30.58 -6.54 -9.14
C LYS A 168 -31.78 -5.70 -8.70
N THR A 169 -32.09 -4.64 -9.44
CA THR A 169 -33.33 -3.89 -9.23
C THR A 169 -34.54 -4.74 -9.59
N GLY A 170 -35.19 -5.31 -8.57
CA GLY A 170 -36.52 -5.90 -8.69
C GLY A 170 -37.58 -4.79 -8.66
N THR A 171 -38.39 -4.69 -9.70
CA THR A 171 -39.59 -3.85 -9.68
C THR A 171 -40.78 -4.76 -9.45
N THR A 172 -41.40 -4.67 -8.28
CA THR A 172 -42.59 -5.44 -7.96
C THR A 172 -43.80 -4.54 -8.19
N VAL A 173 -44.67 -4.95 -9.12
CA VAL A 173 -45.95 -4.27 -9.37
C VAL A 173 -47.02 -5.07 -8.63
N THR A 174 -47.67 -4.44 -7.65
CA THR A 174 -48.72 -5.07 -6.86
C THR A 174 -50.06 -4.40 -7.19
N PRO A 175 -51.09 -5.14 -7.63
CA PRO A 175 -52.39 -4.56 -7.90
C PRO A 175 -53.06 -4.12 -6.58
N VAL A 176 -53.75 -2.97 -6.62
CA VAL A 176 -54.55 -2.42 -5.52
C VAL A 176 -55.95 -2.05 -6.04
N ARG A 177 -56.94 -1.92 -5.15
CA ARG A 177 -58.38 -1.87 -5.48
C ARG A 177 -58.76 -0.80 -6.51
N ASP A 178 -57.98 0.28 -6.62
CA ASP A 178 -58.17 1.40 -7.57
C ASP A 178 -56.93 1.70 -8.43
N GLY A 179 -56.00 0.75 -8.60
CA GLY A 179 -54.80 0.99 -9.42
C GLY A 179 -53.67 -0.03 -9.25
N ALA A 180 -52.45 0.40 -9.51
CA ALA A 180 -51.24 -0.40 -9.30
C ALA A 180 -50.22 0.38 -8.47
N MET A 181 -49.62 -0.28 -7.49
CA MET A 181 -48.50 0.28 -6.74
C MET A 181 -47.20 -0.31 -7.29
N VAL A 182 -46.28 0.57 -7.69
CA VAL A 182 -44.94 0.19 -8.14
C VAL A 182 -43.99 0.34 -6.97
N THR A 183 -43.51 -0.77 -6.43
CA THR A 183 -42.55 -0.77 -5.33
C THR A 183 -41.19 -1.15 -5.87
N ARG A 184 -40.20 -0.26 -5.74
CA ARG A 184 -38.79 -0.59 -5.93
C ARG A 184 -38.22 -1.02 -4.58
N MET A 185 -37.97 -2.31 -4.43
CA MET A 185 -37.17 -2.81 -3.32
C MET A 185 -35.70 -2.76 -3.73
N TRP A 186 -34.92 -2.04 -2.92
CA TRP A 186 -33.47 -2.10 -2.97
C TRP A 186 -33.06 -2.93 -1.76
N SER A 187 -32.42 -4.08 -1.97
CA SER A 187 -31.70 -4.77 -0.90
C SER A 187 -30.24 -4.41 -1.05
N PHE A 188 -29.68 -3.82 0.01
CA PHE A 188 -28.25 -3.68 0.20
C PHE A 188 -27.72 -4.98 0.79
#